data_AF-A0A914L0W1-F1
#
_entry.id   AF-A0A914L0W1-F1
#
_cell.length_a   1.000
_cell.length_b   1.000
_cell.length_c   1.000
_cell.angle_alpha   90.00
_cell.angle_beta   90.00
_cell.angle_gamma   90.00
#
_symmetry.space_group_name_H-M   'P 1'
#
loop_
_entity.id
_entity.type
_entity.pdbx_description
1 polymer ?
#
loop_
_entity_poly.entity_id
_entity_poly.type
_entity_poly.pdbx_seq_one_letter_code
_entity_poly.pdbx_strand_id
1 'polypeptide(L)'
;MGNFRALCYDLLLAGQETTGNTLSFLVSYLLLDQRVQSKLQAELNNLVEGNEELIGLAQRPQANYTNAVINVKIISYYLVKLGHKPG
;
A
#
# COMPACT_ATOMS: atom_id res chain seq x y z
N MET A 1 16.07 -20.55 23.62
CA MET A 1 15.97 -20.53 22.14
C MET A 1 14.54 -20.52 21.60
N GLY A 2 13.51 -21.01 22.32
CA GLY A 2 12.12 -21.04 21.82
C GLY A 2 11.42 -19.68 21.66
N ASN A 3 11.71 -18.71 22.53
CA ASN A 3 10.98 -17.43 22.57
C ASN A 3 11.27 -16.51 21.37
N PHE A 4 12.50 -16.50 20.85
CA PHE A 4 12.84 -15.69 19.68
C PHE A 4 12.12 -16.19 18.42
N ARG A 5 12.05 -17.52 18.24
CA ARG A 5 11.37 -18.11 17.10
C ARG A 5 9.87 -17.82 17.14
N ALA A 6 9.23 -17.97 18.30
CA ALA A 6 7.82 -17.60 18.48
C ALA A 6 7.59 -16.11 18.17
N LEU A 7 8.43 -15.21 18.70
CA LEU A 7 8.36 -13.78 18.41
C LEU A 7 8.49 -13.47 16.91
N CYS A 8 9.43 -14.11 16.22
CA CYS A 8 9.58 -13.94 14.76
C CYS A 8 8.34 -14.40 13.99
N TYR A 9 7.71 -15.51 14.41
CA TYR A 9 6.49 -16.00 13.79
C TYR A 9 5.30 -15.06 14.06
N ASP A 10 5.15 -14.57 15.29
CA ASP A 10 4.10 -13.63 15.64
C ASP A 10 4.23 -12.32 14.85
N LEU A 11 5.46 -11.80 14.72
CA LEU A 11 5.74 -10.60 13.92
C LEU A 11 5.46 -10.83 12.43
N LEU A 12 5.83 -12.00 11.89
CA LEU A 12 5.55 -12.34 10.50
C LEU A 12 4.04 -12.40 10.24
N LEU A 13 3.29 -13.08 11.11
CA LEU A 13 1.83 -13.20 10.99
C LEU A 13 1.13 -11.84 11.09
N ALA A 14 1.48 -11.03 12.09
CA ALA A 14 0.95 -9.68 12.23
C ALA A 14 1.26 -8.81 10.99
N GLY A 15 2.46 -8.96 10.42
CA GLY A 15 2.86 -8.29 9.19
C GLY A 15 2.06 -8.76 7.98
N GLN A 16 1.80 -10.07 7.86
CA GLN A 16 1.00 -10.64 6.77
C GLN A 16 -0.45 -10.15 6.81
N GLU A 17 -1.11 -10.16 7.96
CA GLU A 17 -2.51 -9.72 8.08
C GLU A 17 -2.67 -8.23 7.69
N THR A 18 -1.80 -7.37 8.22
CA THR A 18 -1.87 -5.92 7.99
C THR A 18 -1.47 -5.53 6.56
N THR A 19 -0.43 -6.18 6.01
CA THR A 19 0.01 -5.97 4.62
C THR A 19 -1.00 -6.54 3.64
N GLY A 20 -1.50 -7.74 3.88
CA GLY A 20 -2.50 -8.41 3.06
C GLY A 20 -3.79 -7.60 2.94
N ASN A 21 -4.31 -7.08 4.07
CA ASN A 21 -5.48 -6.21 4.04
C ASN A 21 -5.22 -4.90 3.25
N THR A 22 -4.03 -4.33 3.39
CA THR A 22 -3.65 -3.11 2.65
C THR A 22 -3.57 -3.38 1.14
N LEU A 23 -2.98 -4.51 0.73
CA LEU A 23 -2.89 -4.90 -0.67
C LEU A 23 -4.26 -5.20 -1.27
N SER A 24 -5.12 -5.94 -0.56
CA SER A 24 -6.49 -6.23 -0.99
C SER A 24 -7.32 -4.95 -1.20
N PHE A 25 -7.20 -3.97 -0.29
CA PHE A 25 -7.82 -2.66 -0.46
C PHE A 25 -7.29 -1.94 -1.70
N LEU A 26 -5.97 -1.90 -1.87
CA LEU A 26 -5.34 -1.22 -3.01
C LEU A 26 -5.79 -1.81 -4.34
N VAL A 27 -5.75 -3.15 -4.47
CA VAL A 27 -6.20 -3.85 -5.67
C VAL A 27 -7.69 -3.58 -5.92
N SER A 28 -8.52 -3.65 -4.89
CA SER A 28 -9.96 -3.33 -5.02
C SER A 28 -10.19 -1.89 -5.47
N TYR A 29 -9.45 -0.93 -4.93
CA TYR A 29 -9.54 0.48 -5.30
C TYR A 29 -9.13 0.72 -6.77
N LEU A 30 -8.08 0.05 -7.23
CA LEU A 30 -7.63 0.10 -8.62
C LEU A 30 -8.64 -0.54 -9.58
N LEU A 31 -9.28 -1.65 -9.20
CA LEU A 31 -10.31 -2.31 -10.00
C LEU A 31 -11.60 -1.49 -10.10
N LEU A 32 -11.93 -0.71 -9.07
CA LEU A 32 -13.14 0.12 -9.02
C LEU A 32 -12.99 1.46 -9.75
N ASP A 33 -11.78 2.04 -9.80
CA ASP A 33 -11.51 3.28 -10.54
C ASP A 33 -10.36 3.13 -11.54
N GLN A 34 -10.75 2.82 -12.78
CA GLN A 34 -9.84 2.68 -13.92
C GLN A 34 -8.99 3.95 -14.16
N ARG A 35 -9.48 5.14 -13.79
CA ARG A 35 -8.73 6.39 -13.96
C ARG A 35 -7.58 6.49 -12.98
N VAL A 36 -7.77 6.00 -11.75
CA VAL A 36 -6.69 5.89 -10.75
C VAL A 36 -5.66 4.88 -11.24
N GLN A 37 -6.10 3.73 -11.74
CA GLN A 37 -5.19 2.73 -12.31
C GLN A 37 -4.36 3.31 -13.46
N SER A 38 -4.98 3.97 -14.43
CA SER A 38 -4.26 4.56 -15.56
C SER A 38 -3.26 5.65 -15.15
N LYS A 39 -3.61 6.51 -14.19
CA LYS A 39 -2.70 7.54 -13.67
C LYS A 39 -1.52 6.93 -12.92
N LEU A 40 -1.77 5.92 -12.09
CA LEU A 40 -0.74 5.24 -11.34
C LEU A 40 0.21 4.48 -12.28
N GLN A 41 -0.33 3.78 -13.28
CA GLN A 41 0.48 3.10 -14.27
C GLN A 41 1.30 4.07 -15.13
N ALA A 42 0.74 5.23 -15.50
CA ALA A 42 1.50 6.27 -16.21
C ALA A 42 2.66 6.83 -15.38
N GLU A 43 2.44 7.07 -14.08
CA GLU A 43 3.53 7.49 -13.17
C GLU A 43 4.63 6.43 -13.08
N LEU A 44 4.25 5.16 -12.90
CA LEU A 44 5.22 4.06 -12.82
C LEU A 44 5.99 3.89 -14.14
N ASN A 45 5.32 3.97 -15.28
CA ASN A 45 5.96 3.88 -16.59
C ASN A 45 6.96 5.03 -16.80
N ASN A 46 6.61 6.26 -16.42
CA ASN A 46 7.53 7.41 -16.49
C ASN A 46 8.77 7.22 -15.60
N LEU A 47 8.62 6.58 -14.43
CA LEU A 47 9.75 6.27 -13.55
C LEU A 47 10.67 5.18 -14.11
N VAL A 48 10.14 4.29 -14.95
CA VAL A 48 10.89 3.23 -15.64
C VAL A 48 11.56 3.74 -16.90
N GLU A 49 10.94 4.64 -17.67
CA GLU A 49 11.56 5.19 -18.89
C GLU A 49 12.86 5.97 -18.60
N GLY A 50 13.09 6.40 -17.35
CA GLY A 50 14.36 7.01 -16.89
C GLY A 50 15.36 6.06 -16.21
N ASN A 51 15.03 4.77 -16.05
CA ASN A 51 15.88 3.76 -15.38
C ASN A 51 15.76 2.41 -16.11
N GLU A 52 16.87 1.90 -16.65
CA GLU A 52 16.90 0.53 -17.22
C GLU A 52 16.73 -0.57 -16.14
N GLU A 53 16.72 -0.19 -14.86
CA GLU A 53 16.54 -1.08 -13.72
C GLU A 53 15.08 -1.14 -13.27
N LEU A 54 14.66 -2.31 -12.75
CA LEU A 54 13.36 -2.49 -12.11
C LEU A 54 13.13 -1.42 -11.02
N ILE A 55 11.87 -0.98 -10.87
CA ILE A 55 11.48 -0.03 -9.82
C ILE A 55 11.92 -0.57 -8.46
N GLY A 56 12.88 0.13 -7.84
CA GLY A 56 13.44 -0.19 -6.54
C GLY A 56 13.05 0.81 -5.46
N LEU A 57 13.65 0.66 -4.29
CA LEU A 57 13.41 1.58 -3.16
C LEU A 57 13.96 3.00 -3.42
N ALA A 58 14.92 3.15 -4.32
CA ALA A 58 15.54 4.44 -4.65
C ALA A 58 14.56 5.40 -5.37
N GLN A 59 13.63 4.86 -6.16
CA GLN A 59 12.63 5.61 -6.91
C GLN A 59 11.37 5.93 -6.07
N ARG A 60 11.24 5.33 -4.88
CA ARG A 60 10.09 5.54 -3.97
C ARG A 60 9.80 7.02 -3.63
N PRO A 61 10.80 7.90 -3.43
CA PRO A 61 10.54 9.32 -3.18
C PRO A 61 9.91 10.06 -4.38
N GLN A 62 10.09 9.54 -5.59
CA GLN A 62 9.62 10.17 -6.83
C GLN A 62 8.20 9.72 -7.21
N ALA A 63 7.74 8.57 -6.66
CA ALA A 63 6.41 8.00 -6.87
C ALA A 63 5.33 8.69 -6.01
N ASN A 64 5.15 9.99 -6.20
CA ASN A 64 4.27 10.84 -5.37
C ASN A 64 2.80 10.39 -5.41
N TYR A 65 2.26 10.08 -6.58
CA TYR A 65 0.88 9.65 -6.76
C TYR A 65 0.67 8.24 -6.21
N THR A 66 1.62 7.32 -6.45
CA THR A 66 1.61 5.97 -5.90
C THR A 66 1.63 5.99 -4.38
N ASN A 67 2.49 6.80 -3.76
CA ASN A 67 2.51 6.99 -2.31
C ASN A 67 1.19 7.60 -1.78
N ALA A 68 0.59 8.54 -2.52
CA ALA A 68 -0.70 9.11 -2.17
C ALA A 68 -1.81 8.04 -2.17
N VAL A 69 -1.87 7.18 -3.19
CA VAL A 69 -2.86 6.08 -3.31
C VAL A 69 -2.70 5.08 -2.17
N ILE A 70 -1.47 4.73 -1.79
CA ILE A 70 -1.22 3.86 -0.63
C ILE A 70 -1.73 4.52 0.67
N ASN A 71 -1.51 5.83 0.82
CA ASN A 71 -1.99 6.59 1.98
C ASN A 71 -3.52 6.78 2.02
N VAL A 72 -4.24 6.68 0.89
CA VAL A 72 -5.72 6.76 0.88
C VAL A 72 -6.35 5.71 1.78
N LYS A 73 -5.76 4.51 1.90
CA LYS A 73 -6.24 3.48 2.84
C LYS A 73 -6.23 3.98 4.28
N ILE A 74 -5.17 4.69 4.67
CA ILE A 74 -5.01 5.25 6.01
C ILE A 74 -6.12 6.27 6.28
N ILE A 75 -6.34 7.19 5.34
CA ILE A 75 -7.38 8.23 5.47
C ILE A 75 -8.78 7.61 5.49
N SER A 76 -9.09 6.67 4.59
CA SER A 76 -10.38 5.97 4.55
C SER A 76 -10.66 5.21 5.84
N TYR A 77 -9.64 4.54 6.41
CA TYR A 77 -9.77 3.88 7.70
C TYR A 77 -10.12 4.88 8.82
N TYR A 78 -9.44 6.02 8.87
CA TYR A 78 -9.76 7.06 9.86
C TYR A 78 -11.15 7.66 9.66
N LEU A 79 -11.59 7.91 8.43
CA LEU A 79 -12.94 8.44 8.16
C LEU A 79 -14.04 7.45 8.56
N VAL A 80 -13.87 6.15 8.31
CA VAL A 80 -14.79 5.11 8.77
C VAL A 80 -14.81 5.03 10.29
N LYS A 81 -13.63 5.09 10.93
CA LYS A 81 -13.51 5.02 12.40
C LYS A 81 -14.05 6.27 13.11
N LEU A 82 -13.97 7.44 12.46
CA LEU A 82 -14.51 8.72 12.96
C LEU A 82 -16.01 8.88 12.64
N GLY A 83 -16.52 8.19 11.61
CA GLY A 83 -17.95 8.14 11.26
C GLY A 83 -18.78 7.21 12.17
N HIS A 84 -18.14 6.22 12.81
CA HIS A 84 -18.79 5.44 13.86
C HIS A 84 -18.72 6.19 15.20
N LYS A 85 -19.70 7.06 15.45
CA LYS A 85 -20.02 7.42 16.84
C LYS A 85 -20.56 6.16 17.54
N PRO A 86 -19.98 5.70 18.66
CA PRO A 86 -20.68 4.78 19.54
C PRO A 86 -21.83 5.57 20.17
N GLY A 87 -23.06 5.16 19.85
CA GLY A 87 -24.24 5.47 20.65
C GLY A 87 -24.40 4.46 21.76
#